data_AF-A0A6P6W7P6-F1
#
_entry.id   AF-A0A6P6W7P6-F1
#
_cell.length_a   1.000
_cell.length_b   1.000
_cell.length_c   1.000
_cell.angle_alpha   90.00
_cell.angle_beta   90.00
_cell.angle_gamma   90.00
#
_symmetry.space_group_name_H-M   'P 1'
#
loop_
_entity.id
_entity.type
_entity.pdbx_description
1 polymer ?
#
loop_
_entity_poly.entity_id
_entity_poly.type
_entity_poly.pdbx_seq_one_letter_code
_entity_poly.pdbx_strand_id
1 'polypeptide(L)'
;MDKVESKSSDLVWCNGEIRPFHPNCLAKNVEGVDQKIKQMAEIIEQVGDLPADKPENKYQNRLQLIALLEEISQGHQLLAQQYDHLLENRVASLAHQDSSMLTPDHRLGKQKTEQQPVAFTYPLGSGSSSSNASGKEGSQFSSLSSDSDSESSNASPKTCFSLNLRNSGQMQKGEYVVKESGNSEYGLINARDTDEYNMLLSTISRYEEELRASNGKLLSSEDEIMRLNSELENALVTTDKWKAQLETTKNEVKMMEVDLDVEKRKASELEMQVAMLESKVFDSSSQIETLMEELQLTGKKLGISEAELSELKRAQYDRDNEIRKLTASLQDALRNAEMEKAWFQSHNSSLLENLTLLEARLAEREMQIKTLENEIRKCEGLYEAQGIRWQGDIEGFKTQLNEKLELVEFLNKSQDGLKLKYDMLMAEKDGLNAKVQALTAELCSQENNIRQLEGHLHKLQSQNGELIAASETALKFRDELGLKVENLEKEVARQAAMISDRAEEKREAIRQLCFSLEHYRSGYRELRQAYVGQRRHAVIASLSR
;
A
#
# COMPACT_ATOMS: atom_id res chain seq x y z
N MET A 1 -3.12 -44.00 -11.92
CA MET A 1 -3.63 -43.49 -10.64
C MET A 1 -3.94 -42.02 -10.82
N ASP A 2 -5.24 -41.73 -10.80
CA ASP A 2 -5.89 -40.53 -10.27
C ASP A 2 -5.39 -39.16 -10.77
N LYS A 3 -5.95 -38.79 -11.93
CA LYS A 3 -6.12 -37.40 -12.38
C LYS A 3 -7.06 -36.68 -11.40
N VAL A 4 -6.53 -35.86 -10.50
CA VAL A 4 -7.35 -35.06 -9.56
C VAL A 4 -7.80 -33.77 -10.23
N GLU A 5 -9.10 -33.65 -10.46
CA GLU A 5 -9.74 -32.42 -10.92
C GLU A 5 -10.08 -31.52 -9.71
N SER A 6 -9.22 -30.53 -9.43
CA SER A 6 -9.52 -29.46 -8.47
C SER A 6 -10.61 -28.56 -9.05
N LYS A 7 -11.77 -28.54 -8.37
CA LYS A 7 -12.98 -27.88 -8.84
C LYS A 7 -12.94 -26.36 -8.63
N SER A 8 -13.72 -25.66 -9.44
CA SER A 8 -14.10 -24.25 -9.19
C SER A 8 -14.73 -24.12 -7.80
N SER A 9 -14.36 -23.05 -7.08
CA SER A 9 -15.03 -22.59 -5.87
C SER A 9 -15.37 -21.12 -6.06
N ASP A 10 -16.65 -20.79 -5.98
CA ASP A 10 -17.15 -19.47 -6.38
C ASP A 10 -16.73 -18.36 -5.41
N LEU A 11 -15.93 -17.41 -5.90
CA LEU A 11 -15.67 -16.15 -5.21
C LEU A 11 -16.79 -15.16 -5.55
N VAL A 12 -17.79 -15.07 -4.69
CA VAL A 12 -18.85 -14.04 -4.77
C VAL A 12 -18.25 -12.67 -4.43
N TRP A 13 -17.85 -11.93 -5.46
CA TRP A 13 -17.46 -10.52 -5.31
C TRP A 13 -18.68 -9.60 -5.26
N CYS A 14 -18.54 -8.49 -4.54
CA CYS A 14 -19.67 -7.65 -4.13
C CYS A 14 -20.41 -6.98 -5.31
N ASN A 15 -21.73 -7.09 -5.33
CA ASN A 15 -22.61 -6.28 -6.19
C ASN A 15 -22.65 -4.82 -5.72
N GLY A 16 -21.64 -4.04 -6.09
CA GLY A 16 -21.70 -2.58 -6.13
C GLY A 16 -21.47 -2.11 -7.56
N GLU A 17 -22.32 -1.21 -8.08
CA GLU A 17 -22.27 -0.77 -9.50
C GLU A 17 -21.10 0.19 -9.81
N ILE A 18 -19.87 -0.29 -9.66
CA ILE A 18 -18.70 0.34 -10.26
C ILE A 18 -18.73 0.02 -11.75
N ARG A 19 -19.32 0.89 -12.57
CA ARG A 19 -19.21 0.80 -14.03
C ARG A 19 -17.72 0.74 -14.43
N PRO A 20 -17.22 -0.35 -15.03
CA PRO A 20 -15.81 -0.45 -15.39
C PRO A 20 -15.54 0.42 -16.61
N PHE A 21 -14.93 1.59 -16.40
CA PHE A 21 -14.40 2.38 -17.50
C PHE A 21 -13.14 1.73 -18.07
N HIS A 22 -13.15 1.47 -19.38
CA HIS A 22 -12.02 0.93 -20.16
C HIS A 22 -11.44 -0.46 -19.77
N PRO A 23 -12.27 -1.52 -19.65
CA PRO A 23 -11.75 -2.90 -19.60
C PRO A 23 -10.88 -3.25 -20.82
N ASN A 24 -11.16 -2.63 -21.98
CA ASN A 24 -10.41 -2.81 -23.22
C ASN A 24 -8.96 -2.28 -23.17
N CYS A 25 -8.58 -1.46 -22.20
CA CYS A 25 -7.18 -1.05 -21.99
C CYS A 25 -6.44 -2.12 -21.18
N LEU A 26 -7.00 -2.49 -20.02
CA LEU A 26 -6.42 -3.50 -19.13
C LEU A 26 -6.28 -4.86 -19.81
N ALA A 27 -7.31 -5.31 -20.54
CA ALA A 27 -7.27 -6.58 -21.28
C ALA A 27 -6.12 -6.64 -22.31
N LYS A 28 -5.89 -5.55 -23.06
CA LYS A 28 -4.78 -5.46 -24.02
C LYS A 28 -3.41 -5.41 -23.35
N ASN A 29 -3.31 -4.80 -22.17
CA ASN A 29 -2.06 -4.81 -21.41
C ASN A 29 -1.75 -6.21 -20.86
N VAL A 30 -2.76 -6.93 -20.35
CA VAL A 30 -2.61 -8.33 -19.90
C VAL A 30 -2.19 -9.22 -21.08
N GLU A 31 -2.89 -9.16 -22.22
CA GLU A 31 -2.54 -9.93 -23.43
C GLU A 31 -1.11 -9.64 -23.92
N GLY A 32 -0.69 -8.36 -23.90
CA GLY A 32 0.68 -7.95 -24.26
C GLY A 32 1.74 -8.36 -23.23
N VAL A 33 1.40 -8.48 -21.94
CA VAL A 33 2.29 -8.99 -20.89
C VAL A 33 2.42 -10.51 -21.01
N ASP A 34 1.32 -11.25 -21.17
CA ASP A 34 1.31 -12.70 -21.35
C ASP A 34 2.12 -13.11 -22.59
N GLN A 35 2.03 -12.35 -23.69
CA GLN A 35 2.84 -12.60 -24.89
C GLN A 35 4.35 -12.45 -24.62
N LYS A 36 4.77 -11.47 -23.80
CA LYS A 36 6.18 -11.26 -23.43
C LYS A 36 6.67 -12.29 -22.40
N ILE A 37 5.84 -12.67 -21.44
CA ILE A 37 6.14 -13.77 -20.49
C ILE A 37 6.34 -15.08 -21.26
N LYS A 38 5.55 -15.34 -22.30
CA LYS A 38 5.72 -16.51 -23.16
C LYS A 38 7.06 -16.48 -23.92
N GLN A 39 7.47 -15.32 -24.45
CA GLN A 39 8.80 -15.16 -25.07
C GLN A 39 9.94 -15.33 -24.08
N MET A 40 9.80 -14.86 -22.83
CA MET A 40 10.78 -15.14 -21.76
C MET A 40 10.91 -16.63 -21.48
N ALA A 41 9.78 -17.35 -21.37
CA ALA A 41 9.78 -18.79 -21.11
C ALA A 41 10.49 -19.56 -22.23
N GLU A 42 10.23 -19.21 -23.49
CA GLU A 42 10.87 -19.79 -24.68
C GLU A 42 12.41 -19.54 -24.69
N ILE A 43 12.86 -18.35 -24.30
CA ILE A 43 14.30 -18.05 -24.15
C ILE A 43 14.92 -18.85 -22.99
N ILE A 44 14.21 -19.04 -21.87
CA ILE A 44 14.69 -19.81 -20.71
C ILE A 44 14.79 -21.31 -21.05
N GLU A 45 13.81 -21.86 -21.77
CA GLU A 45 13.82 -23.25 -22.25
C GLU A 45 15.00 -23.49 -23.21
N GLN A 46 15.23 -22.57 -24.17
CA GLN A 46 16.40 -22.61 -25.05
C GLN A 46 17.74 -22.46 -24.32
N VAL A 47 17.78 -21.83 -23.13
CA VAL A 47 18.98 -21.77 -22.27
C VAL A 47 19.21 -23.08 -21.49
N GLY A 48 18.17 -23.89 -21.27
CA GLY A 48 18.27 -25.20 -20.61
C GLY A 48 18.90 -26.28 -21.50
N ASP A 49 18.52 -26.32 -22.79
CA ASP A 49 18.97 -27.34 -23.74
C ASP A 49 20.35 -27.08 -24.39
N LEU A 50 20.96 -25.92 -24.15
CA LEU A 50 22.25 -25.56 -24.74
C LEU A 50 23.43 -26.23 -23.99
N PRO A 51 24.34 -26.95 -24.67
CA PRO A 51 25.55 -27.48 -24.05
C PRO A 51 26.44 -26.32 -23.54
N ALA A 52 27.03 -26.52 -22.35
CA ALA A 52 27.59 -25.45 -21.50
C ALA A 52 28.78 -24.64 -22.07
N ASP A 53 29.25 -24.98 -23.27
CA ASP A 53 30.54 -24.56 -23.85
C ASP A 53 30.46 -23.28 -24.71
N LYS A 54 29.33 -22.58 -24.72
CA LYS A 54 29.10 -21.34 -25.50
C LYS A 54 28.71 -20.15 -24.60
N PRO A 55 29.68 -19.45 -23.97
CA PRO A 55 29.38 -18.36 -23.04
C PRO A 55 28.70 -17.16 -23.71
N GLU A 56 29.03 -16.84 -24.97
CA GLU A 56 28.50 -15.66 -25.68
C GLU A 56 26.97 -15.70 -25.81
N ASN A 57 26.39 -16.85 -26.18
CA ASN A 57 24.94 -17.05 -26.21
C ASN A 57 24.30 -16.83 -24.83
N LYS A 58 24.96 -17.25 -23.75
CA LYS A 58 24.44 -17.09 -22.37
C LYS A 58 24.41 -15.63 -21.93
N TYR A 59 25.38 -14.81 -22.37
CA TYR A 59 25.33 -13.36 -22.16
C TYR A 59 24.25 -12.69 -23.02
N GLN A 60 24.13 -13.06 -24.30
CA GLN A 60 23.14 -12.47 -25.21
C GLN A 60 21.69 -12.78 -24.79
N ASN A 61 21.41 -14.03 -24.43
CA ASN A 61 20.08 -14.44 -23.96
C ASN A 61 19.73 -13.75 -22.62
N ARG A 62 20.72 -13.54 -21.74
CA ARG A 62 20.53 -12.77 -20.50
C ARG A 62 20.18 -11.30 -20.78
N LEU A 63 20.81 -10.66 -21.75
CA LEU A 63 20.50 -9.28 -22.14
C LEU A 63 19.09 -9.16 -22.72
N GLN A 64 18.66 -10.11 -23.57
CA GLN A 64 17.30 -10.16 -24.11
C GLN A 64 16.25 -10.37 -23.01
N LEU A 65 16.52 -11.24 -22.04
CA LEU A 65 15.63 -11.49 -20.91
C LEU A 65 15.48 -10.26 -19.99
N ILE A 66 16.55 -9.49 -19.81
CA ILE A 66 16.52 -8.21 -19.07
C ILE A 66 15.68 -7.18 -19.83
N ALA A 67 15.87 -7.01 -21.14
CA ALA A 67 15.10 -6.07 -21.95
C ALA A 67 13.58 -6.36 -21.92
N LEU A 68 13.19 -7.63 -22.04
CA LEU A 68 11.78 -8.03 -21.90
C LEU A 68 11.21 -7.72 -20.50
N LEU A 69 12.02 -7.83 -19.44
CA LEU A 69 11.60 -7.54 -18.07
C LEU A 69 11.47 -6.03 -17.81
N GLU A 70 12.38 -5.24 -18.37
CA GLU A 70 12.29 -3.78 -18.38
C GLU A 70 11.02 -3.32 -19.13
N GLU A 71 10.72 -3.88 -20.31
CA GLU A 71 9.48 -3.57 -21.04
C GLU A 71 8.20 -3.95 -20.28
N ILE A 72 8.18 -5.09 -19.57
CA ILE A 72 7.03 -5.48 -18.73
C ILE A 72 6.86 -4.52 -17.56
N SER A 73 7.95 -4.14 -16.88
CA SER A 73 7.87 -3.22 -15.74
C SER A 73 7.46 -1.80 -16.14
N GLN A 74 7.96 -1.29 -17.28
CA GLN A 74 7.52 -0.02 -17.87
C GLN A 74 6.04 -0.04 -18.24
N GLY A 75 5.52 -1.14 -18.82
CA GLY A 75 4.10 -1.29 -19.12
C GLY A 75 3.21 -1.22 -17.87
N HIS A 76 3.62 -1.87 -16.78
CA HIS A 76 2.91 -1.79 -15.49
C HIS A 76 2.99 -0.38 -14.87
N GLN A 77 4.14 0.30 -14.97
CA GLN A 77 4.32 1.66 -14.45
C GLN A 77 3.44 2.68 -15.20
N LEU A 78 3.36 2.57 -16.53
CA LEU A 78 2.47 3.41 -17.36
C LEU A 78 0.99 3.13 -17.06
N LEU A 79 0.62 1.87 -16.80
CA LEU A 79 -0.75 1.52 -16.40
C LEU A 79 -1.09 2.09 -15.02
N ALA A 80 -0.18 2.01 -14.05
CA ALA A 80 -0.35 2.62 -12.73
C ALA A 80 -0.57 4.14 -12.83
N GLN A 81 0.27 4.85 -13.59
CA GLN A 81 0.12 6.30 -13.82
C GLN A 81 -1.22 6.66 -14.47
N GLN A 82 -1.76 5.82 -15.36
CA GLN A 82 -3.10 6.03 -15.93
C GLN A 82 -4.20 5.85 -14.87
N TYR A 83 -4.07 4.89 -13.95
CA TYR A 83 -5.01 4.72 -12.85
C TYR A 83 -4.92 5.83 -11.80
N ASP A 84 -3.70 6.29 -11.46
CA ASP A 84 -3.48 7.41 -10.55
C ASP A 84 -4.15 8.69 -11.09
N HIS A 85 -3.89 9.05 -12.35
CA HIS A 85 -4.54 10.19 -12.98
C HIS A 85 -6.07 10.04 -13.11
N LEU A 86 -6.59 8.82 -13.33
CA LEU A 86 -8.04 8.59 -13.29
C LEU A 86 -8.63 8.73 -11.88
N LEU A 87 -7.87 8.39 -10.83
CA LEU A 87 -8.26 8.56 -9.44
C LEU A 87 -8.25 10.05 -9.04
N GLU A 88 -7.18 10.78 -9.38
CA GLU A 88 -7.05 12.24 -9.16
C GLU A 88 -8.20 13.01 -9.83
N ASN A 89 -8.49 12.74 -11.10
CA ASN A 89 -9.60 13.37 -11.82
C ASN A 89 -10.96 13.06 -11.18
N ARG A 90 -11.14 11.88 -10.57
CA ARG A 90 -12.38 11.50 -9.88
C ARG A 90 -12.53 12.22 -8.54
N VAL A 91 -11.44 12.39 -7.79
CA VAL A 91 -11.41 13.19 -6.55
C VAL A 91 -11.67 14.67 -6.84
N ALA A 92 -11.04 15.24 -7.88
CA ALA A 92 -11.30 16.61 -8.32
C ALA A 92 -12.76 16.82 -8.76
N SER A 93 -13.35 15.84 -9.47
CA SER A 93 -14.76 15.89 -9.89
C SER A 93 -15.73 15.87 -8.71
N LEU A 94 -15.43 15.16 -7.62
CA LEU A 94 -16.23 15.15 -6.40
C LEU A 94 -16.11 16.46 -5.62
N ALA A 95 -14.91 17.02 -5.48
CA ALA A 95 -14.68 18.30 -4.79
C ALA A 95 -15.47 19.48 -5.41
N HIS A 96 -15.82 19.40 -6.70
CA HIS A 96 -16.62 20.39 -7.41
C HIS A 96 -18.15 20.16 -7.32
N GLN A 97 -18.63 19.12 -6.63
CA GLN A 97 -20.07 18.94 -6.35
C GLN A 97 -20.47 19.46 -4.95
N ASP A 98 -19.61 19.32 -3.93
CA ASP A 98 -19.90 19.75 -2.56
C ASP A 98 -19.84 21.28 -2.36
N SER A 99 -19.47 22.06 -3.39
CA SER A 99 -19.25 23.51 -3.32
C SER A 99 -20.43 24.34 -3.88
N SER A 100 -21.67 23.92 -3.61
CA SER A 100 -22.87 24.75 -3.84
C SER A 100 -24.02 24.48 -2.87
N MET A 101 -23.92 24.97 -1.63
CA MET A 101 -24.99 25.70 -0.92
C MET A 101 -24.50 26.31 0.42
N LEU A 102 -24.82 27.60 0.62
CA LEU A 102 -24.99 28.30 1.91
C LEU A 102 -23.82 28.45 2.92
N THR A 103 -23.38 29.70 3.10
CA THR A 103 -23.03 30.33 4.40
C THR A 103 -24.28 30.42 5.31
N PRO A 104 -24.20 30.52 6.68
CA PRO A 104 -23.39 31.53 7.38
C PRO A 104 -22.82 31.23 8.81
N ASP A 105 -21.60 31.75 9.04
CA ASP A 105 -21.16 32.67 10.12
C ASP A 105 -21.33 32.37 11.66
N HIS A 106 -20.42 32.99 12.42
CA HIS A 106 -20.45 33.40 13.84
C HIS A 106 -19.98 32.48 15.02
N ARG A 107 -18.73 32.79 15.47
CA ARG A 107 -18.30 33.02 16.90
C ARG A 107 -18.13 31.78 17.83
N LEU A 108 -17.27 31.76 18.87
CA LEU A 108 -16.19 32.66 19.36
C LEU A 108 -15.24 31.93 20.36
N GLY A 109 -13.92 32.22 20.32
CA GLY A 109 -12.94 31.87 21.38
C GLY A 109 -11.51 31.71 20.81
N LYS A 110 -10.56 32.67 20.95
CA LYS A 110 -9.80 33.09 22.16
C LYS A 110 -9.02 31.92 22.78
N GLN A 111 -7.69 31.91 22.93
CA GLN A 111 -6.68 32.99 23.03
C GLN A 111 -5.40 32.65 22.19
N LYS A 112 -4.74 33.59 21.48
CA LYS A 112 -3.62 34.48 21.91
C LYS A 112 -2.31 33.69 22.21
N THR A 113 -1.10 34.07 21.76
CA THR A 113 -0.55 35.42 21.45
C THR A 113 0.66 35.36 20.49
N GLU A 114 1.02 36.53 19.91
CA GLU A 114 2.39 36.93 19.45
C GLU A 114 2.94 36.38 18.11
N GLN A 115 3.67 37.14 17.25
CA GLN A 115 4.17 38.54 17.30
C GLN A 115 3.81 39.39 16.05
N GLN A 116 3.96 40.72 16.17
CA GLN A 116 3.80 41.79 15.16
C GLN A 116 5.20 42.22 14.60
N PRO A 117 5.39 43.33 13.83
CA PRO A 117 4.49 44.27 13.14
C PRO A 117 4.73 44.28 11.59
N VAL A 118 4.19 45.13 10.71
CA VAL A 118 4.06 46.61 10.56
C VAL A 118 3.07 46.87 9.40
N ALA A 119 2.18 47.87 9.27
CA ALA A 119 1.68 49.03 10.04
C ALA A 119 0.11 49.04 9.95
N PHE A 120 -0.76 50.05 10.12
CA PHE A 120 -0.78 51.53 10.24
C PHE A 120 -0.50 52.35 8.95
N THR A 121 -1.28 53.37 8.54
CA THR A 121 -2.21 54.27 9.26
C THR A 121 -3.47 54.74 8.50
N TYR A 122 -4.60 54.76 9.22
CA TYR A 122 -5.77 55.69 9.18
C TYR A 122 -6.72 55.89 7.95
N PRO A 123 -7.99 56.32 8.19
CA PRO A 123 -9.05 56.45 7.17
C PRO A 123 -9.77 57.84 7.18
N LEU A 124 -10.98 57.89 6.58
CA LEU A 124 -11.95 59.01 6.42
C LEU A 124 -11.66 60.05 5.31
N GLY A 125 -12.71 60.31 4.52
CA GLY A 125 -12.80 61.38 3.52
C GLY A 125 -14.15 61.32 2.81
N SER A 126 -15.00 62.35 2.96
CA SER A 126 -16.33 62.43 2.32
C SER A 126 -16.25 63.17 0.98
N GLY A 127 -17.11 62.83 0.02
CA GLY A 127 -17.19 63.50 -1.29
C GLY A 127 -18.41 63.07 -2.11
N SER A 128 -19.18 64.04 -2.59
CA SER A 128 -20.46 63.82 -3.30
C SER A 128 -20.34 63.94 -4.83
N SER A 129 -21.33 63.38 -5.55
CA SER A 129 -22.06 64.01 -6.68
C SER A 129 -22.05 63.32 -8.07
N SER A 130 -23.14 63.58 -8.80
CA SER A 130 -23.34 63.56 -10.27
C SER A 130 -23.32 62.25 -11.10
N SER A 131 -24.52 61.67 -11.23
CA SER A 131 -25.33 61.57 -12.50
C SER A 131 -25.01 60.57 -13.65
N ASN A 132 -26.12 60.09 -14.27
CA ASN A 132 -26.29 59.44 -15.59
C ASN A 132 -25.86 57.95 -15.70
N ALA A 133 -26.51 57.05 -16.45
CA ALA A 133 -27.80 57.00 -17.18
C ALA A 133 -28.02 55.55 -17.76
N SER A 134 -29.18 55.03 -18.18
CA SER A 134 -30.62 55.32 -17.95
C SER A 134 -31.52 54.18 -18.55
N GLY A 135 -32.82 54.13 -18.23
CA GLY A 135 -33.83 53.19 -18.80
C GLY A 135 -34.24 52.03 -17.87
N LYS A 136 -35.47 51.48 -17.92
CA LYS A 136 -36.66 51.74 -18.77
C LYS A 136 -37.97 51.28 -18.06
N GLU A 137 -39.12 51.87 -18.46
CA GLU A 137 -40.58 51.62 -18.16
C GLU A 137 -41.00 50.30 -17.45
N GLY A 138 -42.04 50.17 -16.60
CA GLY A 138 -43.18 51.03 -16.12
C GLY A 138 -44.23 50.13 -15.37
N SER A 139 -45.46 50.50 -14.93
CA SER A 139 -46.17 51.77 -14.68
C SER A 139 -47.58 51.54 -14.01
N GLN A 140 -47.99 52.34 -13.00
CA GLN A 140 -49.39 52.78 -12.58
C GLN A 140 -50.50 51.72 -12.25
N PHE A 141 -51.51 51.86 -11.34
CA PHE A 141 -52.22 52.92 -10.53
C PHE A 141 -52.59 52.36 -9.10
N SER A 142 -53.17 52.98 -8.05
CA SER A 142 -53.93 54.23 -7.69
C SER A 142 -55.49 54.20 -7.81
N SER A 143 -56.38 54.77 -6.94
CA SER A 143 -56.36 55.30 -5.53
C SER A 143 -57.76 55.76 -5.00
N LEU A 144 -58.07 55.60 -3.68
CA LEU A 144 -58.81 56.48 -2.70
C LEU A 144 -60.31 56.99 -2.80
N SER A 145 -60.97 57.09 -1.60
CA SER A 145 -61.78 58.24 -1.00
C SER A 145 -63.36 58.35 -0.92
N SER A 146 -63.83 58.80 0.28
CA SER A 146 -64.83 59.86 0.71
C SER A 146 -66.40 59.82 0.66
N ASP A 147 -67.01 60.04 1.86
CA ASP A 147 -67.94 61.10 2.41
C ASP A 147 -69.40 61.44 1.95
N SER A 148 -70.26 61.85 2.94
CA SER A 148 -71.17 63.06 3.01
C SER A 148 -72.63 62.90 3.57
N ASP A 149 -73.42 64.01 3.66
CA ASP A 149 -74.39 64.36 4.75
C ASP A 149 -75.81 64.88 4.28
N SER A 150 -76.80 65.14 5.18
CA SER A 150 -77.63 66.41 5.28
C SER A 150 -79.08 66.38 5.87
N GLU A 151 -79.33 67.30 6.83
CA GLU A 151 -80.48 68.21 7.20
C GLU A 151 -81.86 68.28 6.48
N SER A 152 -82.93 68.77 7.19
CA SER A 152 -83.91 69.83 6.75
C SER A 152 -85.05 70.16 7.78
N SER A 153 -85.87 71.23 7.60
CA SER A 153 -86.78 71.83 8.62
C SER A 153 -88.00 72.68 8.11
N ASN A 154 -88.90 73.09 9.05
CA ASN A 154 -89.63 74.41 9.17
C ASN A 154 -91.16 74.63 8.88
N ALA A 155 -91.76 75.43 9.82
CA ALA A 155 -92.67 76.59 9.67
C ALA A 155 -94.24 76.53 9.61
N SER A 156 -94.86 77.57 10.20
CA SER A 156 -96.30 77.98 10.20
C SER A 156 -96.58 79.17 9.25
N PRO A 157 -97.84 79.64 8.98
CA PRO A 157 -98.35 80.90 9.64
C PRO A 157 -99.88 81.31 9.56
N LYS A 158 -100.26 82.40 10.28
CA LYS A 158 -101.20 83.54 9.95
C LYS A 158 -102.77 83.49 9.91
N THR A 159 -103.42 84.17 10.89
CA THR A 159 -104.12 85.51 10.79
C THR A 159 -105.53 85.78 10.15
N CYS A 160 -106.53 86.15 11.02
CA CYS A 160 -107.59 87.22 10.94
C CYS A 160 -109.05 87.10 10.35
N PHE A 161 -109.91 88.00 10.90
CA PHE A 161 -111.14 88.71 10.40
C PHE A 161 -112.62 88.20 10.59
N SER A 162 -113.21 88.56 11.75
CA SER A 162 -114.43 89.40 11.98
C SER A 162 -115.71 89.42 11.11
N LEU A 163 -116.89 89.52 11.77
CA LEU A 163 -118.06 90.32 11.32
C LEU A 163 -118.95 90.78 12.51
N ASN A 164 -119.91 91.71 12.30
CA ASN A 164 -120.66 92.44 13.36
C ASN A 164 -122.20 92.37 13.19
N LEU A 165 -122.95 92.68 14.26
CA LEU A 165 -124.26 93.37 14.17
C LEU A 165 -124.47 94.35 15.36
N ARG A 166 -125.60 95.09 15.41
CA ARG A 166 -125.60 96.54 15.74
C ARG A 166 -126.90 97.05 16.41
N ASN A 167 -126.84 98.30 16.92
CA ASN A 167 -127.91 99.26 17.27
C ASN A 167 -128.25 99.41 18.79
N SER A 168 -128.89 100.50 19.25
CA SER A 168 -128.42 101.91 19.33
C SER A 168 -129.48 102.88 19.92
N GLY A 169 -129.07 103.75 20.86
CA GLY A 169 -129.81 104.99 21.25
C GLY A 169 -130.91 104.85 22.32
N GLN A 170 -131.53 105.93 22.86
CA GLN A 170 -131.15 107.36 22.85
C GLN A 170 -132.07 108.22 23.79
N MET A 171 -131.52 109.23 24.49
CA MET A 171 -132.21 110.43 25.09
C MET A 171 -133.28 110.17 26.21
N GLN A 172 -133.86 111.12 26.98
CA GLN A 172 -133.59 112.56 27.28
C GLN A 172 -134.12 113.01 28.67
N LYS A 173 -134.05 114.32 28.99
CA LYS A 173 -134.57 115.02 30.20
C LYS A 173 -136.12 115.21 30.18
N GLY A 174 -136.71 115.53 31.34
CA GLY A 174 -138.05 116.16 31.49
C GLY A 174 -138.31 116.73 32.89
N GLU A 175 -139.13 117.78 33.02
CA GLU A 175 -139.47 118.51 34.26
C GLU A 175 -140.85 119.23 34.11
N TYR A 176 -141.42 119.78 35.22
CA TYR A 176 -142.63 120.63 35.28
C TYR A 176 -144.04 119.98 35.01
N VAL A 177 -145.19 120.67 35.19
CA VAL A 177 -145.87 121.09 36.45
C VAL A 177 -147.26 121.77 36.19
N VAL A 178 -148.32 121.33 36.91
CA VAL A 178 -149.53 122.11 37.38
C VAL A 178 -150.76 122.52 36.46
N LYS A 179 -151.98 122.33 37.02
CA LYS A 179 -153.31 123.08 36.93
C LYS A 179 -154.51 122.73 35.99
N GLU A 180 -155.65 122.39 36.64
CA GLU A 180 -157.02 123.05 36.68
C GLU A 180 -158.16 122.95 35.63
N SER A 181 -159.38 123.26 36.15
CA SER A 181 -160.73 123.52 35.52
C SER A 181 -161.59 122.30 35.14
N GLY A 182 -162.93 122.28 35.24
CA GLY A 182 -164.00 123.27 35.61
C GLY A 182 -165.34 122.54 35.93
N ASN A 183 -166.59 123.06 35.94
CA ASN A 183 -167.25 124.40 35.88
C ASN A 183 -168.80 124.23 36.14
N SER A 184 -169.63 125.30 36.05
CA SER A 184 -171.11 125.31 35.85
C SER A 184 -172.05 125.07 37.08
N GLU A 185 -173.30 125.56 37.22
CA GLU A 185 -173.97 126.88 36.95
C GLU A 185 -175.43 126.98 37.51
N TYR A 186 -176.02 128.20 37.51
CA TYR A 186 -177.44 128.61 37.80
C TYR A 186 -178.00 128.42 39.25
N GLY A 187 -178.91 129.28 39.79
CA GLY A 187 -179.56 130.51 39.29
C GLY A 187 -180.33 131.30 40.39
N LEU A 188 -180.92 132.46 40.07
CA LEU A 188 -181.57 133.44 41.00
C LEU A 188 -183.09 133.19 41.24
N ILE A 189 -183.69 133.79 42.30
CA ILE A 189 -184.78 134.81 42.19
C ILE A 189 -185.35 135.34 43.55
N ASN A 190 -185.52 136.67 43.62
CA ASN A 190 -186.43 137.55 44.39
C ASN A 190 -186.99 137.24 45.81
N ALA A 191 -186.67 138.17 46.71
CA ALA A 191 -187.59 139.04 47.48
C ALA A 191 -188.67 138.46 48.43
N ARG A 192 -188.33 138.57 49.73
CA ARG A 192 -189.17 138.93 50.89
C ARG A 192 -190.05 137.85 51.57
N ASP A 193 -189.86 137.83 52.89
CA ASP A 193 -190.86 137.59 53.95
C ASP A 193 -191.24 136.12 54.31
N THR A 194 -190.26 135.31 54.77
CA THR A 194 -190.05 135.01 56.23
C THR A 194 -189.44 133.63 56.56
N ASP A 195 -189.80 132.53 55.86
CA ASP A 195 -189.64 131.14 56.40
C ASP A 195 -188.53 130.23 55.78
N GLU A 196 -187.53 130.78 55.07
CA GLU A 196 -186.56 130.01 54.26
C GLU A 196 -185.64 129.01 55.01
N TYR A 197 -185.52 129.11 56.34
CA TYR A 197 -184.46 128.44 57.12
C TYR A 197 -184.47 126.89 57.06
N ASN A 198 -185.65 126.28 56.93
CA ASN A 198 -185.82 124.84 57.21
C ASN A 198 -185.44 123.88 56.07
N MET A 199 -185.40 124.32 54.80
CA MET A 199 -185.04 123.41 53.70
C MET A 199 -183.53 123.16 53.57
N LEU A 200 -182.70 124.17 53.85
CA LEU A 200 -181.25 124.10 53.69
C LEU A 200 -180.61 123.00 54.54
N LEU A 201 -181.22 122.68 55.68
CA LEU A 201 -180.74 121.64 56.58
C LEU A 201 -180.83 120.23 55.96
N SER A 202 -181.81 119.97 55.09
CA SER A 202 -182.00 118.66 54.46
C SER A 202 -181.04 118.40 53.30
N THR A 203 -180.51 119.43 52.64
CA THR A 203 -179.55 119.26 51.54
C THR A 203 -178.12 119.04 52.04
N ILE A 204 -177.78 119.46 53.25
CA ILE A 204 -176.44 119.28 53.84
C ILE A 204 -176.15 117.80 54.14
N SER A 205 -177.03 117.10 54.86
CA SER A 205 -176.79 115.70 55.26
C SER A 205 -176.56 114.75 54.07
N ARG A 206 -177.17 115.03 52.91
CA ARG A 206 -176.95 114.23 51.68
C ARG A 206 -175.49 114.22 51.24
N TYR A 207 -174.76 115.32 51.39
CA TYR A 207 -173.34 115.40 51.04
C TYR A 207 -172.43 114.75 52.09
N GLU A 208 -172.84 114.72 53.37
CA GLU A 208 -172.10 113.99 54.42
C GLU A 208 -172.17 112.46 54.21
N GLU A 209 -173.27 111.95 53.67
CA GLU A 209 -173.42 110.55 53.24
C GLU A 209 -172.46 110.22 52.06
N GLU A 210 -172.40 111.08 51.04
CA GLU A 210 -171.51 110.91 49.87
C GLU A 210 -170.02 110.92 50.27
N LEU A 211 -169.62 111.82 51.19
CA LEU A 211 -168.25 111.90 51.70
C LEU A 211 -167.83 110.61 52.41
N ARG A 212 -168.75 110.02 53.19
CA ARG A 212 -168.52 108.74 53.91
C ARG A 212 -168.33 107.57 52.95
N ALA A 213 -169.07 107.54 51.85
CA ALA A 213 -168.94 106.52 50.80
C ALA A 213 -167.63 106.65 49.99
N SER A 214 -167.06 107.86 49.90
CA SER A 214 -165.75 108.10 49.26
C SER A 214 -164.61 107.53 50.11
N ASN A 215 -164.56 107.86 51.41
CA ASN A 215 -163.50 107.38 52.31
C ASN A 215 -163.43 105.85 52.41
N GLY A 216 -164.58 105.15 52.31
CA GLY A 216 -164.61 103.68 52.29
C GLY A 216 -163.86 103.05 51.11
N LYS A 217 -163.74 103.75 49.97
CA LYS A 217 -162.98 103.27 48.80
C LYS A 217 -161.48 103.50 48.93
N LEU A 218 -161.09 104.59 49.61
CA LEU A 218 -159.67 104.92 49.84
C LEU A 218 -158.97 103.79 50.63
N LEU A 219 -159.57 103.38 51.74
CA LEU A 219 -159.10 102.25 52.56
C LEU A 219 -158.86 100.98 51.72
N SER A 220 -159.83 100.59 50.89
CA SER A 220 -159.70 99.39 50.03
C SER A 220 -158.60 99.50 48.95
N SER A 221 -158.10 100.70 48.65
CA SER A 221 -156.93 100.89 47.79
C SER A 221 -155.60 100.93 48.56
N GLU A 222 -155.65 101.23 49.85
CA GLU A 222 -154.49 101.34 50.74
C GLU A 222 -154.00 99.94 51.19
N ASP A 223 -154.93 99.02 51.47
CA ASP A 223 -154.64 97.61 51.80
C ASP A 223 -153.92 96.86 50.65
N GLU A 224 -154.33 97.08 49.40
CA GLU A 224 -153.76 96.38 48.23
C GLU A 224 -152.32 96.82 47.90
N ILE A 225 -151.98 98.09 48.19
CA ILE A 225 -150.60 98.59 48.11
C ILE A 225 -149.69 97.87 49.13
N MET A 226 -150.22 97.57 50.31
CA MET A 226 -149.49 96.84 51.36
C MET A 226 -149.15 95.40 50.94
N ARG A 227 -150.06 94.73 50.23
CA ARG A 227 -149.88 93.37 49.71
C ARG A 227 -148.76 93.29 48.67
N LEU A 228 -148.78 94.17 47.67
CA LEU A 228 -147.83 94.15 46.55
C LEU A 228 -146.37 94.42 46.99
N ASN A 229 -146.15 95.27 48.00
CA ASN A 229 -144.81 95.48 48.56
C ASN A 229 -144.22 94.20 49.19
N SER A 230 -145.04 93.37 49.84
CA SER A 230 -144.56 92.10 50.42
C SER A 230 -144.18 91.06 49.37
N GLU A 231 -144.80 91.09 48.18
CA GLU A 231 -144.43 90.22 47.05
C GLU A 231 -143.10 90.67 46.42
N LEU A 232 -142.85 91.99 46.34
CA LEU A 232 -141.61 92.56 45.81
C LEU A 232 -140.38 92.25 46.69
N GLU A 233 -140.52 92.37 48.02
CA GLU A 233 -139.44 92.09 48.98
C GLU A 233 -138.95 90.63 48.88
N ASN A 234 -139.88 89.68 48.75
CA ASN A 234 -139.57 88.25 48.60
C ASN A 234 -138.88 87.92 47.26
N ALA A 235 -139.21 88.63 46.18
CA ALA A 235 -138.54 88.48 44.88
C ALA A 235 -137.06 88.94 44.94
N LEU A 236 -136.75 89.95 45.76
CA LEU A 236 -135.38 90.43 45.93
C LEU A 236 -134.50 89.39 46.67
N VAL A 237 -134.97 88.89 47.82
CA VAL A 237 -134.24 87.91 48.64
C VAL A 237 -133.98 86.59 47.89
N THR A 238 -134.94 86.14 47.08
CA THR A 238 -134.74 84.93 46.26
C THR A 238 -133.72 85.15 45.14
N THR A 239 -133.62 86.36 44.58
CA THR A 239 -132.67 86.70 43.52
C THR A 239 -131.22 86.70 44.02
N ASP A 240 -130.93 87.34 45.17
CA ASP A 240 -129.57 87.35 45.71
C ASP A 240 -129.10 85.97 46.22
N LYS A 241 -130.03 85.07 46.61
CA LYS A 241 -129.70 83.67 46.93
C LYS A 241 -129.15 82.90 45.72
N TRP A 242 -129.76 83.04 44.54
CA TRP A 242 -129.25 82.40 43.31
C TRP A 242 -127.90 82.97 42.88
N LYS A 243 -127.73 84.29 43.06
CA LYS A 243 -126.48 85.02 42.78
C LYS A 243 -125.31 84.52 43.64
N ALA A 244 -125.56 84.20 44.91
CA ALA A 244 -124.58 83.57 45.79
C ALA A 244 -124.19 82.16 45.32
N GLN A 245 -125.16 81.30 44.96
CA GLN A 245 -124.89 79.94 44.48
C GLN A 245 -124.15 79.90 43.13
N LEU A 246 -124.38 80.89 42.26
CA LEU A 246 -123.64 81.04 41.01
C LEU A 246 -122.17 81.37 41.28
N GLU A 247 -121.87 82.24 42.24
CA GLU A 247 -120.49 82.62 42.54
C GLU A 247 -119.74 81.56 43.38
N THR A 248 -120.41 80.74 44.19
CA THR A 248 -119.77 79.56 44.83
C THR A 248 -119.37 78.50 43.81
N THR A 249 -120.31 78.05 42.97
CA THR A 249 -120.05 77.00 41.96
C THR A 249 -118.99 77.42 40.94
N LYS A 250 -118.99 78.70 40.53
CA LYS A 250 -117.95 79.31 39.70
C LYS A 250 -116.55 79.33 40.35
N ASN A 251 -116.48 79.44 41.68
CA ASN A 251 -115.20 79.37 42.40
C ASN A 251 -114.74 77.92 42.63
N GLU A 252 -115.67 76.98 42.80
CA GLU A 252 -115.36 75.54 42.82
C GLU A 252 -114.76 75.07 41.48
N VAL A 253 -115.33 75.52 40.34
CA VAL A 253 -114.77 75.25 39.00
C VAL A 253 -113.34 75.78 38.86
N LYS A 254 -113.04 77.00 39.30
CA LYS A 254 -111.66 77.55 39.28
C LYS A 254 -110.68 76.73 40.12
N MET A 255 -111.12 76.18 41.25
CA MET A 255 -110.27 75.30 42.05
C MET A 255 -109.98 74.00 41.31
N MET A 256 -110.99 73.40 40.66
CA MET A 256 -110.81 72.21 39.82
C MET A 256 -109.92 72.48 38.59
N GLU A 257 -109.96 73.68 38.00
CA GLU A 257 -109.04 74.09 36.92
C GLU A 257 -107.59 74.14 37.41
N VAL A 258 -107.34 74.69 38.61
CA VAL A 258 -106.01 74.75 39.23
C VAL A 258 -105.50 73.35 39.61
N ASP A 259 -106.35 72.50 40.18
CA ASP A 259 -105.99 71.11 40.53
C ASP A 259 -105.74 70.26 39.27
N LEU A 260 -106.53 70.45 38.20
CA LEU A 260 -106.29 69.83 36.90
C LEU A 260 -104.96 70.27 36.30
N ASP A 261 -104.58 71.55 36.42
CA ASP A 261 -103.28 72.06 35.97
C ASP A 261 -102.12 71.64 36.88
N VAL A 262 -102.37 71.27 38.14
CA VAL A 262 -101.40 70.54 38.99
C VAL A 262 -101.22 69.11 38.47
N GLU A 263 -102.30 68.39 38.17
CA GLU A 263 -102.21 66.99 37.75
C GLU A 263 -101.62 66.83 36.34
N LYS A 264 -101.92 67.74 35.40
CA LYS A 264 -101.24 67.82 34.10
C LYS A 264 -99.72 67.95 34.26
N ARG A 265 -99.26 68.79 35.20
CA ARG A 265 -97.81 68.97 35.46
C ARG A 265 -97.17 67.71 36.02
N LYS A 266 -97.83 67.00 36.93
CA LYS A 266 -97.36 65.69 37.40
C LYS A 266 -97.34 64.66 36.27
N ALA A 267 -98.37 64.64 35.42
CA ALA A 267 -98.44 63.73 34.28
C ALA A 267 -97.25 63.96 33.34
N SER A 268 -96.96 65.20 32.93
CA SER A 268 -95.81 65.49 32.07
C SER A 268 -94.44 65.30 32.75
N GLU A 269 -94.36 65.43 34.08
CA GLU A 269 -93.14 65.06 34.81
C GLU A 269 -92.94 63.53 34.85
N LEU A 270 -94.02 62.75 34.98
CA LEU A 270 -93.98 61.29 34.87
C LEU A 270 -93.69 60.82 33.44
N GLU A 271 -94.28 61.46 32.41
CA GLU A 271 -93.95 61.22 30.99
C GLU A 271 -92.46 61.47 30.72
N MET A 272 -91.90 62.56 31.26
CA MET A 272 -90.46 62.85 31.16
C MET A 272 -89.59 61.83 31.90
N GLN A 273 -90.03 61.33 33.07
CA GLN A 273 -89.35 60.25 33.79
C GLN A 273 -89.41 58.92 33.02
N VAL A 274 -90.55 58.59 32.40
CA VAL A 274 -90.72 57.41 31.53
C VAL A 274 -89.78 57.52 30.33
N ALA A 275 -89.78 58.63 29.58
CA ALA A 275 -88.89 58.83 28.44
C ALA A 275 -87.39 58.76 28.82
N MET A 276 -87.00 59.28 30.00
CA MET A 276 -85.64 59.14 30.52
C MET A 276 -85.28 57.70 30.91
N LEU A 277 -86.25 56.89 31.33
CA LEU A 277 -86.03 55.47 31.65
C LEU A 277 -86.02 54.62 30.39
N GLU A 278 -86.90 54.87 29.42
CA GLU A 278 -86.93 54.23 28.11
C GLU A 278 -85.60 54.46 27.36
N SER A 279 -85.09 55.69 27.37
CA SER A 279 -83.76 56.01 26.82
C SER A 279 -82.64 55.19 27.49
N LYS A 280 -82.62 55.10 28.82
CA LYS A 280 -81.62 54.27 29.55
C LYS A 280 -81.79 52.78 29.32
N VAL A 281 -83.01 52.30 29.13
CA VAL A 281 -83.29 50.90 28.76
C VAL A 281 -82.82 50.62 27.34
N PHE A 282 -82.97 51.57 26.40
CA PHE A 282 -82.43 51.48 25.06
C PHE A 282 -80.89 51.49 25.05
N ASP A 283 -80.26 52.45 25.75
CA ASP A 283 -78.79 52.53 25.91
C ASP A 283 -78.21 51.24 26.47
N SER A 284 -78.81 50.70 27.55
CA SER A 284 -78.37 49.45 28.17
C SER A 284 -78.69 48.22 27.32
N SER A 285 -79.78 48.21 26.55
CA SER A 285 -80.04 47.16 25.55
C SER A 285 -78.99 47.14 24.44
N SER A 286 -78.57 48.31 23.96
CA SER A 286 -77.49 48.45 22.96
C SER A 286 -76.13 48.03 23.51
N GLN A 287 -75.85 48.32 24.79
CA GLN A 287 -74.66 47.80 25.49
C GLN A 287 -74.73 46.28 25.68
N ILE A 288 -75.89 45.70 25.96
CA ILE A 288 -76.07 44.24 26.05
C ILE A 288 -75.85 43.59 24.67
N GLU A 289 -76.40 44.17 23.60
CA GLU A 289 -76.26 43.65 22.23
C GLU A 289 -74.78 43.67 21.77
N THR A 290 -74.08 44.78 21.95
CA THR A 290 -72.64 44.87 21.63
C THR A 290 -71.78 43.91 22.47
N LEU A 291 -72.06 43.76 23.78
CA LEU A 291 -71.38 42.76 24.62
C LEU A 291 -71.72 41.31 24.20
N MET A 292 -72.91 41.05 23.68
CA MET A 292 -73.27 39.75 23.09
C MET A 292 -72.53 39.48 21.79
N GLU A 293 -72.32 40.49 20.94
CA GLU A 293 -71.48 40.35 19.74
C GLU A 293 -70.00 40.10 20.11
N GLU A 294 -69.45 40.83 21.09
CA GLU A 294 -68.09 40.59 21.59
C GLU A 294 -67.93 39.19 22.20
N LEU A 295 -68.94 38.69 22.94
CA LEU A 295 -68.97 37.31 23.43
C LEU A 295 -69.03 36.28 22.30
N GLN A 296 -69.79 36.54 21.23
CA GLN A 296 -69.77 35.67 20.04
C GLN A 296 -68.42 35.70 19.32
N LEU A 297 -67.79 36.86 19.19
CA LEU A 297 -66.50 37.02 18.51
C LEU A 297 -65.36 36.38 19.32
N THR A 298 -65.37 36.51 20.65
CA THR A 298 -64.41 35.85 21.54
C THR A 298 -64.65 34.34 21.60
N GLY A 299 -65.91 33.87 21.62
CA GLY A 299 -66.24 32.46 21.50
C GLY A 299 -65.79 31.83 20.16
N LYS A 300 -65.98 32.54 19.04
CA LYS A 300 -65.46 32.12 17.72
C LYS A 300 -63.93 32.05 17.70
N LYS A 301 -63.24 33.05 18.27
CA LYS A 301 -61.77 33.06 18.41
C LYS A 301 -61.26 31.90 19.29
N LEU A 302 -61.96 31.61 20.40
CA LEU A 302 -61.63 30.49 21.30
C LEU A 302 -61.78 29.14 20.58
N GLY A 303 -62.86 28.94 19.82
CA GLY A 303 -63.04 27.71 19.02
C GLY A 303 -61.96 27.51 17.94
N ILE A 304 -61.47 28.60 17.33
CA ILE A 304 -60.33 28.55 16.40
C ILE A 304 -59.05 28.13 17.15
N SER A 305 -58.73 28.76 18.28
CA SER A 305 -57.53 28.41 19.04
C SER A 305 -57.59 27.01 19.67
N GLU A 306 -58.78 26.51 20.02
CA GLU A 306 -58.98 25.13 20.48
C GLU A 306 -58.78 24.10 19.35
N ALA A 307 -59.18 24.44 18.12
CA ALA A 307 -58.86 23.65 16.93
C ALA A 307 -57.35 23.67 16.64
N GLU A 308 -56.69 24.83 16.66
CA GLU A 308 -55.23 24.97 16.50
C GLU A 308 -54.46 24.18 17.56
N LEU A 309 -54.87 24.25 18.84
CA LEU A 309 -54.30 23.43 19.91
C LEU A 309 -54.48 21.92 19.67
N SER A 310 -55.62 21.52 19.11
CA SER A 310 -55.90 20.12 18.76
C SER A 310 -55.03 19.63 17.59
N GLU A 311 -54.74 20.50 16.61
CA GLU A 311 -53.83 20.23 15.50
C GLU A 311 -52.37 20.16 15.97
N LEU A 312 -51.92 21.12 16.77
CA LEU A 312 -50.58 21.16 17.35
C LEU A 312 -50.31 19.93 18.23
N LYS A 313 -51.30 19.49 19.02
CA LYS A 313 -51.21 18.29 19.86
C LYS A 313 -51.11 17.00 19.04
N ARG A 314 -51.78 16.94 17.88
CA ARG A 314 -51.66 15.84 16.91
C ARG A 314 -50.26 15.84 16.28
N ALA A 315 -49.81 16.98 15.77
CA ALA A 315 -48.47 17.14 15.19
C ALA A 315 -47.34 16.88 16.20
N GLN A 316 -47.55 17.17 17.49
CA GLN A 316 -46.62 16.78 18.56
C GLN A 316 -46.59 15.25 18.71
N TYR A 317 -47.73 14.58 18.82
CA TYR A 317 -47.79 13.12 18.92
C TYR A 317 -47.12 12.41 17.73
N ASP A 318 -47.31 12.93 16.52
CA ASP A 318 -46.67 12.40 15.31
C ASP A 318 -45.15 12.59 15.32
N ARG A 319 -44.66 13.75 15.78
CA ARG A 319 -43.22 14.00 16.00
C ARG A 319 -42.65 13.10 17.10
N ASP A 320 -43.34 12.93 18.22
CA ASP A 320 -42.92 12.06 19.33
C ASP A 320 -42.90 10.59 18.92
N ASN A 321 -43.75 10.17 17.98
CA ASN A 321 -43.69 8.85 17.34
C ASN A 321 -42.49 8.73 16.41
N GLU A 322 -42.19 9.72 15.58
CA GLU A 322 -41.05 9.68 14.65
C GLU A 322 -39.71 9.72 15.39
N ILE A 323 -39.58 10.58 16.41
CA ILE A 323 -38.42 10.60 17.32
C ILE A 323 -38.21 9.20 17.93
N ARG A 324 -39.27 8.49 18.31
CA ARG A 324 -39.18 7.12 18.86
C ARG A 324 -38.71 6.10 17.84
N LYS A 325 -39.18 6.17 16.58
CA LYS A 325 -38.67 5.31 15.48
C LYS A 325 -37.20 5.57 15.20
N LEU A 326 -36.81 6.83 15.08
CA LEU A 326 -35.42 7.25 14.84
C LEU A 326 -34.51 6.84 16.02
N THR A 327 -34.98 6.97 17.26
CA THR A 327 -34.25 6.49 18.44
C THR A 327 -34.03 4.98 18.41
N ALA A 328 -35.04 4.19 18.04
CA ALA A 328 -34.89 2.74 17.90
C ALA A 328 -33.92 2.37 16.77
N SER A 329 -34.06 2.98 15.59
CA SER A 329 -33.16 2.78 14.44
C SER A 329 -31.69 3.12 14.78
N LEU A 330 -31.47 4.19 15.55
CA LEU A 330 -30.15 4.56 16.06
C LEU A 330 -29.60 3.55 17.09
N GLN A 331 -30.45 2.95 17.92
CA GLN A 331 -30.05 1.89 18.84
C GLN A 331 -29.68 0.60 18.12
N ASP A 332 -30.44 0.21 17.09
CA ASP A 332 -30.10 -0.95 16.25
C ASP A 332 -28.82 -0.72 15.45
N ALA A 333 -28.62 0.47 14.89
CA ALA A 333 -27.39 0.86 14.20
C ALA A 333 -26.17 0.87 15.15
N LEU A 334 -26.31 1.40 16.38
CA LEU A 334 -25.28 1.37 17.41
C LEU A 334 -24.91 -0.09 17.76
N ARG A 335 -25.91 -0.93 18.00
CA ARG A 335 -25.73 -2.35 18.32
C ARG A 335 -25.01 -3.10 17.19
N ASN A 336 -25.34 -2.81 15.94
CA ASN A 336 -24.64 -3.41 14.78
C ASN A 336 -23.17 -2.98 14.74
N ALA A 337 -22.88 -1.69 14.91
CA ALA A 337 -21.50 -1.18 14.98
C ALA A 337 -20.71 -1.76 16.17
N GLU A 338 -21.35 -2.02 17.31
CA GLU A 338 -20.73 -2.70 18.46
C GLU A 338 -20.41 -4.18 18.15
N MET A 339 -21.30 -4.89 17.44
CA MET A 339 -21.06 -6.28 17.00
C MET A 339 -19.95 -6.36 15.95
N GLU A 340 -19.93 -5.46 14.97
CA GLU A 340 -18.84 -5.35 13.99
C GLU A 340 -17.50 -5.04 14.68
N LYS A 341 -17.48 -4.07 15.60
CA LYS A 341 -16.29 -3.73 16.39
C LYS A 341 -15.77 -4.94 17.19
N ALA A 342 -16.65 -5.71 17.83
CA ALA A 342 -16.28 -6.93 18.55
C ALA A 342 -15.73 -8.01 17.60
N TRP A 343 -16.32 -8.14 16.39
CA TRP A 343 -15.83 -9.05 15.36
C TRP A 343 -14.43 -8.66 14.85
N PHE A 344 -14.21 -7.39 14.50
CA PHE A 344 -12.89 -6.88 14.11
C PHE A 344 -11.85 -7.05 15.23
N GLN A 345 -12.23 -6.83 16.50
CA GLN A 345 -11.34 -7.06 17.64
C GLN A 345 -10.95 -8.53 17.77
N SER A 346 -11.91 -9.46 17.66
CA SER A 346 -11.63 -10.91 17.69
C SER A 346 -10.76 -11.36 16.50
N HIS A 347 -11.04 -10.85 15.30
CA HIS A 347 -10.26 -11.16 14.10
C HIS A 347 -8.82 -10.63 14.22
N ASN A 348 -8.63 -9.39 14.69
CA ASN A 348 -7.30 -8.82 14.94
C ASN A 348 -6.52 -9.57 16.02
N SER A 349 -7.18 -10.05 17.08
CA SER A 349 -6.53 -10.92 18.07
C SER A 349 -6.04 -12.24 17.46
N SER A 350 -6.85 -12.88 16.62
CA SER A 350 -6.46 -14.11 15.93
C SER A 350 -5.35 -13.88 14.90
N LEU A 351 -5.38 -12.77 14.16
CA LEU A 351 -4.28 -12.38 13.26
C LEU A 351 -2.97 -12.12 14.02
N LEU A 352 -3.02 -11.50 15.20
CA LEU A 352 -1.87 -11.27 16.06
C LEU A 352 -1.29 -12.58 16.63
N GLU A 353 -2.15 -13.52 17.03
CA GLU A 353 -1.72 -14.87 17.44
C GLU A 353 -1.02 -15.61 16.28
N ASN A 354 -1.59 -15.56 15.07
CA ASN A 354 -0.98 -16.13 13.87
C ASN A 354 0.36 -15.46 13.50
N LEU A 355 0.50 -14.14 13.69
CA LEU A 355 1.76 -13.43 13.49
C LEU A 355 2.84 -13.93 14.46
N THR A 356 2.55 -13.99 15.77
CA THR A 356 3.55 -14.47 16.75
C THR A 356 3.94 -15.94 16.54
N LEU A 357 3.01 -16.79 16.07
CA LEU A 357 3.31 -18.16 15.65
C LEU A 357 4.23 -18.21 14.42
N LEU A 358 4.04 -17.34 13.43
CA LEU A 358 4.89 -17.25 12.25
C LEU A 358 6.28 -16.70 12.58
N GLU A 359 6.38 -15.70 13.47
CA GLU A 359 7.64 -15.17 13.99
C GLU A 359 8.43 -16.25 14.74
N ALA A 360 7.78 -17.01 15.63
CA ALA A 360 8.41 -18.13 16.32
C ALA A 360 8.91 -19.21 15.36
N ARG A 361 8.14 -19.52 14.30
CA ARG A 361 8.56 -20.47 13.25
C ARG A 361 9.70 -19.94 12.38
N LEU A 362 9.77 -18.63 12.12
CA LEU A 362 10.90 -18.02 11.42
C LEU A 362 12.18 -18.12 12.27
N ALA A 363 12.10 -17.79 13.57
CA ALA A 363 13.22 -17.94 14.49
C ALA A 363 13.71 -19.41 14.59
N GLU A 364 12.80 -20.39 14.58
CA GLU A 364 13.16 -21.81 14.49
C GLU A 364 13.97 -22.11 13.22
N ARG A 365 13.52 -21.64 12.05
CA ARG A 365 14.22 -21.87 10.77
C ARG A 365 15.56 -21.17 10.69
N GLU A 366 15.70 -19.98 11.27
CA GLU A 366 17.00 -19.33 11.41
C GLU A 366 17.98 -20.18 12.24
N MET A 367 17.52 -20.80 13.33
CA MET A 367 18.39 -21.67 14.14
C MET A 367 18.76 -22.96 13.37
N GLN A 368 17.83 -23.55 12.61
CA GLN A 368 18.12 -24.68 11.73
C GLN A 368 19.17 -24.33 10.66
N ILE A 369 19.06 -23.15 10.04
CA ILE A 369 20.06 -22.64 9.07
C ILE A 369 21.43 -22.49 9.75
N LYS A 370 21.49 -21.79 10.89
CA LYS A 370 22.74 -21.60 11.67
C LYS A 370 23.37 -22.95 12.09
N THR A 371 22.56 -23.98 12.37
CA THR A 371 23.08 -25.34 12.65
C THR A 371 23.72 -25.95 11.40
N LEU A 372 23.01 -25.96 10.26
CA LEU A 372 23.51 -26.52 9.00
C LEU A 372 24.76 -25.78 8.48
N GLU A 373 24.83 -24.46 8.61
CA GLU A 373 26.02 -23.66 8.29
C GLU A 373 27.26 -24.08 9.09
N ASN A 374 27.07 -24.43 10.38
CA ASN A 374 28.16 -24.92 11.23
C ASN A 374 28.57 -26.36 10.86
N GLU A 375 27.64 -27.20 10.42
CA GLU A 375 27.93 -28.55 9.92
C GLU A 375 28.66 -28.53 8.58
N ILE A 376 28.25 -27.67 7.64
CA ILE A 376 28.94 -27.42 6.36
C ILE A 376 30.37 -26.96 6.63
N ARG A 377 30.57 -25.91 7.44
CA ARG A 377 31.90 -25.39 7.79
C ARG A 377 32.82 -26.43 8.43
N LYS A 378 32.24 -27.34 9.23
CA LYS A 378 32.96 -28.48 9.81
C LYS A 378 33.37 -29.52 8.76
N CYS A 379 32.51 -29.79 7.77
CA CYS A 379 32.84 -30.69 6.66
C CYS A 379 33.91 -30.09 5.75
N GLU A 380 33.79 -28.80 5.42
CA GLU A 380 34.78 -28.04 4.63
C GLU A 380 36.17 -28.11 5.28
N GLY A 381 36.29 -27.78 6.56
CA GLY A 381 37.57 -27.84 7.28
C GLY A 381 38.15 -29.26 7.41
N LEU A 382 37.31 -30.31 7.40
CA LEU A 382 37.77 -31.70 7.36
C LEU A 382 38.34 -32.08 5.98
N TYR A 383 37.70 -31.65 4.89
CA TYR A 383 38.18 -31.86 3.53
C TYR A 383 39.43 -31.03 3.23
N GLU A 384 39.51 -29.78 3.69
CA GLU A 384 40.70 -28.93 3.60
C GLU A 384 41.90 -29.57 4.33
N ALA A 385 41.69 -30.00 5.58
CA ALA A 385 42.73 -30.72 6.34
C ALA A 385 43.12 -32.07 5.70
N GLN A 386 42.23 -32.71 4.94
CA GLN A 386 42.54 -33.92 4.16
C GLN A 386 43.35 -33.59 2.89
N GLY A 387 43.00 -32.51 2.18
CA GLY A 387 43.75 -32.01 1.03
C GLY A 387 45.18 -31.63 1.40
N ILE A 388 45.38 -30.92 2.52
CA ILE A 388 46.70 -30.56 3.04
C ILE A 388 47.54 -31.83 3.37
N ARG A 389 46.93 -32.87 3.97
CA ARG A 389 47.62 -34.14 4.22
C ARG A 389 48.06 -34.82 2.92
N TRP A 390 47.13 -34.99 1.97
CA TRP A 390 47.44 -35.63 0.68
C TRP A 390 48.45 -34.84 -0.15
N GLN A 391 48.44 -33.51 -0.10
CA GLN A 391 49.48 -32.68 -0.72
C GLN A 391 50.84 -32.94 -0.07
N GLY A 392 50.91 -32.98 1.27
CA GLY A 392 52.14 -33.35 2.00
C GLY A 392 52.64 -34.76 1.67
N ASP A 393 51.74 -35.74 1.53
CA ASP A 393 52.09 -37.10 1.09
C ASP A 393 52.66 -37.09 -0.34
N ILE A 394 52.04 -36.37 -1.27
CA ILE A 394 52.50 -36.23 -2.67
C ILE A 394 53.88 -35.55 -2.73
N GLU A 395 54.09 -34.48 -1.97
CA GLU A 395 55.38 -33.81 -1.88
C GLU A 395 56.46 -34.71 -1.25
N GLY A 396 56.11 -35.48 -0.22
CA GLY A 396 56.99 -36.47 0.42
C GLY A 396 57.31 -37.69 -0.45
N PHE A 397 56.41 -38.12 -1.35
CA PHE A 397 56.73 -39.13 -2.36
C PHE A 397 57.58 -38.56 -3.49
N LYS A 398 57.39 -37.28 -3.84
CA LYS A 398 58.18 -36.58 -4.88
C LYS A 398 59.64 -36.40 -4.46
N THR A 399 59.92 -36.07 -3.20
CA THR A 399 61.30 -36.02 -2.68
C THR A 399 61.95 -37.41 -2.66
N GLN A 400 61.26 -38.42 -2.12
CA GLN A 400 61.75 -39.81 -2.15
C GLN A 400 62.05 -40.30 -3.57
N LEU A 401 61.20 -39.99 -4.56
CA LEU A 401 61.44 -40.34 -5.96
C LEU A 401 62.70 -39.67 -6.52
N ASN A 402 62.95 -38.41 -6.17
CA ASN A 402 64.16 -37.69 -6.55
C ASN A 402 65.41 -38.32 -5.92
N GLU A 403 65.38 -38.64 -4.62
CA GLU A 403 66.47 -39.36 -3.93
C GLU A 403 66.78 -40.72 -4.58
N LYS A 404 65.75 -41.46 -5.02
CA LYS A 404 65.96 -42.73 -5.76
C LYS A 404 66.54 -42.49 -7.15
N LEU A 405 66.15 -41.42 -7.84
CA LEU A 405 66.70 -41.05 -9.14
C LEU A 405 68.20 -40.70 -9.04
N GLU A 406 68.58 -39.88 -8.05
CA GLU A 406 69.99 -39.54 -7.77
C GLU A 406 70.83 -40.78 -7.42
N LEU A 407 70.27 -41.71 -6.63
CA LEU A 407 70.91 -42.99 -6.32
C LEU A 407 71.09 -43.88 -7.56
N VAL A 408 70.09 -43.93 -8.46
CA VAL A 408 70.17 -44.68 -9.73
C VAL A 408 71.23 -44.05 -10.65
N GLU A 409 71.30 -42.72 -10.73
CA GLU A 409 72.37 -42.03 -11.46
C GLU A 409 73.76 -42.37 -10.90
N PHE A 410 73.93 -42.37 -9.58
CA PHE A 410 75.20 -42.74 -8.95
C PHE A 410 75.58 -44.20 -9.25
N LEU A 411 74.62 -45.12 -9.15
CA LEU A 411 74.83 -46.53 -9.48
C LEU A 411 75.20 -46.70 -10.95
N ASN A 412 74.54 -46.02 -11.89
CA ASN A 412 74.87 -46.10 -13.32
C ASN A 412 76.29 -45.57 -13.60
N LYS A 413 76.67 -44.42 -13.01
CA LYS A 413 78.03 -43.87 -13.10
C LYS A 413 79.07 -44.87 -12.56
N SER A 414 78.74 -45.62 -11.49
CA SER A 414 79.60 -46.68 -10.95
C SER A 414 79.69 -47.91 -11.87
N GLN A 415 78.58 -48.29 -12.52
CA GLN A 415 78.50 -49.40 -13.47
C GLN A 415 79.31 -49.12 -14.74
N ASP A 416 79.22 -47.92 -15.29
CA ASP A 416 80.04 -47.47 -16.42
C ASP A 416 81.53 -47.49 -16.06
N GLY A 417 81.89 -47.02 -14.86
CA GLY A 417 83.25 -47.07 -14.33
C GLY A 417 83.79 -48.49 -14.08
N LEU A 418 82.92 -49.46 -13.77
CA LEU A 418 83.28 -50.88 -13.68
C LEU A 418 83.41 -51.53 -15.07
N LYS A 419 82.52 -51.18 -16.01
CA LYS A 419 82.56 -51.65 -17.39
C LYS A 419 83.87 -51.23 -18.08
N LEU A 420 84.26 -49.96 -17.97
CA LEU A 420 85.55 -49.47 -18.50
C LEU A 420 86.75 -50.24 -17.94
N LYS A 421 86.74 -50.59 -16.64
CA LYS A 421 87.80 -51.42 -16.02
C LYS A 421 87.80 -52.86 -16.56
N TYR A 422 86.63 -53.44 -16.79
CA TYR A 422 86.51 -54.76 -17.42
C TYR A 422 87.04 -54.76 -18.85
N ASP A 423 86.63 -53.76 -19.66
CA ASP A 423 87.08 -53.62 -21.05
C ASP A 423 88.62 -53.41 -21.12
N MET A 424 89.21 -52.64 -20.20
CA MET A 424 90.67 -52.53 -20.05
C MET A 424 91.35 -53.86 -19.70
N LEU A 425 90.84 -54.60 -18.71
CA LEU A 425 91.41 -55.88 -18.29
C LEU A 425 91.29 -56.96 -19.37
N MET A 426 90.20 -56.94 -20.16
CA MET A 426 90.05 -57.83 -21.32
C MET A 426 91.09 -57.52 -22.39
N ALA A 427 91.34 -56.24 -22.71
CA ALA A 427 92.38 -55.83 -23.65
C ALA A 427 93.80 -56.23 -23.16
N GLU A 428 94.09 -56.10 -21.86
CA GLU A 428 95.35 -56.56 -21.28
C GLU A 428 95.49 -58.10 -21.39
N LYS A 429 94.44 -58.85 -21.01
CA LYS A 429 94.41 -60.31 -21.08
C LYS A 429 94.56 -60.82 -22.52
N ASP A 430 93.96 -60.16 -23.50
CA ASP A 430 94.13 -60.53 -24.92
C ASP A 430 95.54 -60.16 -25.44
N GLY A 431 96.11 -59.05 -24.99
CA GLY A 431 97.52 -58.69 -25.25
C GLY A 431 98.54 -59.64 -24.62
N LEU A 432 98.25 -60.16 -23.42
CA LEU A 432 99.04 -61.22 -22.77
C LEU A 432 98.88 -62.56 -23.51
N ASN A 433 97.66 -62.92 -23.91
CA ASN A 433 97.40 -64.12 -24.70
C ASN A 433 98.17 -64.09 -26.04
N ALA A 434 98.21 -62.94 -26.73
CA ALA A 434 99.00 -62.76 -27.95
C ALA A 434 100.51 -62.98 -27.70
N LYS A 435 101.06 -62.49 -26.58
CA LYS A 435 102.46 -62.75 -26.18
C LYS A 435 102.70 -64.24 -25.89
N VAL A 436 101.78 -64.91 -25.21
CA VAL A 436 101.87 -66.36 -24.93
C VAL A 436 101.84 -67.16 -26.23
N GLN A 437 100.97 -66.80 -27.19
CA GLN A 437 100.91 -67.45 -28.50
C GLN A 437 102.20 -67.24 -29.30
N ALA A 438 102.78 -66.03 -29.27
CA ALA A 438 104.06 -65.74 -29.91
C ALA A 438 105.22 -66.55 -29.31
N LEU A 439 105.34 -66.57 -27.98
CA LEU A 439 106.35 -67.38 -27.27
C LEU A 439 106.14 -68.89 -27.48
N THR A 440 104.90 -69.35 -27.58
CA THR A 440 104.60 -70.75 -27.91
C THR A 440 105.07 -71.10 -29.33
N ALA A 441 104.81 -70.23 -30.31
CA ALA A 441 105.29 -70.42 -31.68
C ALA A 441 106.83 -70.39 -31.76
N GLU A 442 107.48 -69.49 -31.00
CA GLU A 442 108.93 -69.44 -30.88
C GLU A 442 109.49 -70.73 -30.28
N LEU A 443 108.96 -71.19 -29.14
CA LEU A 443 109.35 -72.46 -28.51
C LEU A 443 109.14 -73.65 -29.46
N CYS A 444 108.01 -73.72 -30.18
CA CYS A 444 107.81 -74.76 -31.19
C CYS A 444 108.83 -74.69 -32.34
N SER A 445 109.33 -73.50 -32.71
CA SER A 445 110.40 -73.34 -33.69
C SER A 445 111.76 -73.81 -33.15
N GLN A 446 112.08 -73.48 -31.90
CA GLN A 446 113.31 -73.92 -31.23
C GLN A 446 113.30 -75.44 -31.01
N GLU A 447 112.19 -76.00 -30.58
CA GLU A 447 111.93 -77.45 -30.43
C GLU A 447 112.09 -78.20 -31.77
N ASN A 448 111.59 -77.64 -32.89
CA ASN A 448 111.83 -78.22 -34.22
C ASN A 448 113.31 -78.15 -34.63
N ASN A 449 114.04 -77.09 -34.26
CA ASN A 449 115.48 -76.99 -34.51
C ASN A 449 116.29 -77.97 -33.65
N ILE A 450 115.91 -78.15 -32.38
CA ILE A 450 116.50 -79.15 -31.47
C ILE A 450 116.31 -80.54 -32.06
N ARG A 451 115.09 -80.91 -32.48
CA ARG A 451 114.80 -82.20 -33.10
C ARG A 451 115.59 -82.46 -34.40
N GLN A 452 115.88 -81.41 -35.17
CA GLN A 452 116.81 -81.52 -36.31
C GLN A 452 118.24 -81.80 -35.85
N LEU A 453 118.75 -81.07 -34.85
CA LEU A 453 120.10 -81.27 -34.29
C LEU A 453 120.25 -82.66 -33.64
N GLU A 454 119.23 -83.17 -32.96
CA GLU A 454 119.17 -84.54 -32.43
C GLU A 454 119.21 -85.58 -33.56
N GLY A 455 118.47 -85.36 -34.65
CA GLY A 455 118.54 -86.19 -35.85
C GLY A 455 119.94 -86.20 -36.48
N HIS A 456 120.62 -85.05 -36.53
CA HIS A 456 122.02 -84.96 -36.96
C HIS A 456 122.98 -85.67 -35.99
N LEU A 457 122.76 -85.55 -34.68
CA LEU A 457 123.55 -86.22 -33.64
C LEU A 457 123.41 -87.75 -33.75
N HIS A 458 122.19 -88.27 -33.85
CA HIS A 458 121.95 -89.71 -34.03
C HIS A 458 122.55 -90.24 -35.33
N LYS A 459 122.52 -89.46 -36.42
CA LYS A 459 123.20 -89.85 -37.67
C LYS A 459 124.72 -89.94 -37.49
N LEU A 460 125.34 -88.97 -36.81
CA LEU A 460 126.77 -89.01 -36.48
C LEU A 460 127.11 -90.15 -35.51
N GLN A 461 126.22 -90.48 -34.56
CA GLN A 461 126.38 -91.63 -33.67
C GLN A 461 126.32 -92.96 -34.43
N SER A 462 125.39 -93.13 -35.38
CA SER A 462 125.34 -94.31 -36.27
C SER A 462 126.63 -94.44 -37.08
N GLN A 463 127.06 -93.36 -37.74
CA GLN A 463 128.29 -93.35 -38.54
C GLN A 463 129.54 -93.64 -37.69
N ASN A 464 129.62 -93.13 -36.46
CA ASN A 464 130.69 -93.47 -35.53
C ASN A 464 130.62 -94.94 -35.09
N GLY A 465 129.42 -95.50 -34.86
CA GLY A 465 129.24 -96.92 -34.57
C GLY A 465 129.65 -97.84 -35.74
N GLU A 466 129.28 -97.47 -36.96
CA GLU A 466 129.70 -98.12 -38.21
C GLU A 466 131.23 -98.07 -38.38
N LEU A 467 131.85 -96.91 -38.13
CA LEU A 467 133.31 -96.73 -38.16
C LEU A 467 134.03 -97.52 -37.04
N ILE A 468 133.43 -97.64 -35.86
CA ILE A 468 133.94 -98.49 -34.77
C ILE A 468 133.86 -99.97 -35.16
N ALA A 469 132.74 -100.42 -35.73
CA ALA A 469 132.61 -101.80 -36.21
C ALA A 469 133.59 -102.11 -37.36
N ALA A 470 133.76 -101.18 -38.31
CA ALA A 470 134.76 -101.27 -39.37
C ALA A 470 136.19 -101.32 -38.80
N SER A 471 136.50 -100.47 -37.82
CA SER A 471 137.75 -100.48 -37.06
C SER A 471 137.98 -101.84 -36.38
N GLU A 472 137.02 -102.34 -35.61
CA GLU A 472 137.11 -103.66 -34.96
C GLU A 472 137.34 -104.80 -35.94
N THR A 473 136.68 -104.80 -37.11
CA THR A 473 136.92 -105.83 -38.13
C THR A 473 138.30 -105.69 -38.78
N ALA A 474 138.80 -104.47 -38.99
CA ALA A 474 140.17 -104.23 -39.44
C ALA A 474 141.21 -104.62 -38.38
N LEU A 475 140.93 -104.43 -37.09
CA LEU A 475 141.76 -104.89 -35.97
C LEU A 475 141.81 -106.43 -35.92
N LYS A 476 140.66 -107.11 -36.03
CA LYS A 476 140.58 -108.58 -36.11
C LYS A 476 141.38 -109.11 -37.31
N PHE A 477 141.24 -108.50 -38.49
CA PHE A 477 141.97 -108.90 -39.69
C PHE A 477 143.49 -108.62 -39.59
N ARG A 478 143.88 -107.50 -38.96
CA ARG A 478 145.28 -107.21 -38.60
C ARG A 478 145.84 -108.27 -37.64
N ASP A 479 145.06 -108.74 -36.69
CA ASP A 479 145.50 -109.72 -35.69
C ASP A 479 145.60 -111.14 -36.28
N GLU A 480 144.70 -111.51 -37.18
CA GLU A 480 144.82 -112.70 -38.04
C GLU A 480 146.06 -112.64 -38.94
N LEU A 481 146.33 -111.49 -39.57
CA LEU A 481 147.56 -111.27 -40.33
C LEU A 481 148.81 -111.32 -39.43
N GLY A 482 148.73 -110.81 -38.19
CA GLY A 482 149.80 -110.90 -37.19
C GLY A 482 150.13 -112.36 -36.85
N LEU A 483 149.12 -113.17 -36.55
CA LEU A 483 149.27 -114.63 -36.37
C LEU A 483 149.82 -115.32 -37.64
N LYS A 484 149.47 -114.83 -38.83
CA LYS A 484 150.00 -115.39 -40.09
C LYS A 484 151.47 -115.00 -40.31
N VAL A 485 151.87 -113.78 -39.97
CA VAL A 485 153.26 -113.32 -39.97
C VAL A 485 154.07 -114.11 -38.95
N GLU A 486 153.61 -114.26 -37.71
CA GLU A 486 154.31 -115.03 -36.67
C GLU A 486 154.54 -116.50 -37.09
N ASN A 487 153.57 -117.12 -37.78
CA ASN A 487 153.74 -118.45 -38.36
C ASN A 487 154.72 -118.49 -39.54
N LEU A 488 154.77 -117.44 -40.37
CA LEU A 488 155.76 -117.31 -41.44
C LEU A 488 157.16 -117.04 -40.89
N GLU A 489 157.31 -116.27 -39.82
CA GLU A 489 158.57 -116.05 -39.11
C GLU A 489 159.10 -117.34 -38.49
N LYS A 490 158.23 -118.14 -37.87
CA LYS A 490 158.57 -119.50 -37.38
C LYS A 490 159.02 -120.43 -38.51
N GLU A 491 158.35 -120.40 -39.67
CA GLU A 491 158.73 -121.19 -40.84
C GLU A 491 160.04 -120.69 -41.48
N VAL A 492 160.27 -119.38 -41.55
CA VAL A 492 161.54 -118.79 -42.01
C VAL A 492 162.68 -119.14 -41.05
N ALA A 493 162.45 -119.13 -39.73
CA ALA A 493 163.43 -119.59 -38.74
C ALA A 493 163.74 -121.10 -38.92
N ARG A 494 162.72 -121.92 -39.18
CA ARG A 494 162.89 -123.36 -39.48
C ARG A 494 163.66 -123.60 -40.78
N GLN A 495 163.43 -122.79 -41.81
CA GLN A 495 164.19 -122.83 -43.07
C GLN A 495 165.63 -122.35 -42.88
N ALA A 496 165.85 -121.29 -42.10
CA ALA A 496 167.18 -120.80 -41.75
C ALA A 496 167.98 -121.85 -40.96
N ALA A 497 167.35 -122.58 -40.04
CA ALA A 497 167.95 -123.74 -39.38
C ALA A 497 168.35 -124.83 -40.38
N MET A 498 167.44 -125.29 -41.24
CA MET A 498 167.76 -126.28 -42.28
C MET A 498 168.88 -125.83 -43.24
N ILE A 499 168.97 -124.54 -43.55
CA ILE A 499 170.05 -123.95 -44.36
C ILE A 499 171.37 -123.95 -43.57
N SER A 500 171.34 -123.64 -42.27
CA SER A 500 172.50 -123.70 -41.38
C SER A 500 173.03 -125.14 -41.24
N ASP A 501 172.15 -126.12 -41.04
CA ASP A 501 172.52 -127.53 -40.91
C ASP A 501 173.17 -128.04 -42.20
N ARG A 502 172.55 -127.81 -43.36
CA ARG A 502 173.14 -128.13 -44.68
C ARG A 502 174.42 -127.34 -44.97
N ALA A 503 174.61 -126.18 -44.37
CA ALA A 503 175.86 -125.43 -44.47
C ALA A 503 176.94 -126.02 -43.56
N GLU A 504 176.58 -126.56 -42.39
CA GLU A 504 177.52 -127.26 -41.50
C GLU A 504 177.89 -128.65 -42.04
N GLU A 505 176.96 -129.40 -42.63
CA GLU A 505 177.24 -130.62 -43.41
C GLU A 505 178.29 -130.35 -44.50
N LYS A 506 178.15 -129.24 -45.24
CA LYS A 506 179.11 -128.82 -46.26
C LYS A 506 180.45 -128.36 -45.65
N ARG A 507 180.44 -127.65 -44.52
CA ARG A 507 181.67 -127.27 -43.80
C ARG A 507 182.40 -128.50 -43.25
N GLU A 508 181.69 -129.51 -42.78
CA GLU A 508 182.26 -130.78 -42.33
C GLU A 508 182.84 -131.58 -43.50
N ALA A 509 182.12 -131.70 -44.62
CA ALA A 509 182.66 -132.31 -45.83
C ALA A 509 183.97 -131.63 -46.30
N ILE A 510 184.07 -130.30 -46.17
CA ILE A 510 185.31 -129.54 -46.42
C ILE A 510 186.38 -129.84 -45.37
N ARG A 511 186.05 -129.92 -44.07
CA ARG A 511 186.99 -130.30 -43.00
C ARG A 511 187.58 -131.70 -43.26
N GLN A 512 186.74 -132.68 -43.56
CA GLN A 512 187.13 -134.05 -43.93
C GLN A 512 188.08 -134.06 -45.16
N LEU A 513 187.71 -133.33 -46.22
CA LEU A 513 188.52 -133.25 -47.44
C LEU A 513 189.89 -132.62 -47.16
N CYS A 514 189.95 -131.51 -46.43
CA CYS A 514 191.20 -130.87 -46.03
C CYS A 514 192.10 -131.78 -45.19
N PHE A 515 191.52 -132.59 -44.29
CA PHE A 515 192.26 -133.57 -43.49
C PHE A 515 192.94 -134.63 -44.37
N SER A 516 192.22 -135.14 -45.38
CA SER A 516 192.80 -136.09 -46.36
C SER A 516 193.91 -135.43 -47.21
N LEU A 517 193.74 -134.17 -47.59
CA LEU A 517 194.70 -133.40 -48.40
C LEU A 517 196.02 -133.17 -47.65
N GLU A 518 195.96 -132.86 -46.35
CA GLU A 518 197.18 -132.66 -45.56
C GLU A 518 197.88 -133.99 -45.23
N HIS A 519 197.14 -135.11 -45.16
CA HIS A 519 197.72 -136.46 -45.07
C HIS A 519 198.51 -136.84 -46.34
N TYR A 520 197.98 -136.57 -47.54
CA TYR A 520 198.75 -136.73 -48.78
C TYR A 520 199.99 -135.79 -48.83
N ARG A 521 199.91 -134.60 -48.22
CA ARG A 521 201.04 -133.66 -48.11
C ARG A 521 202.10 -134.03 -47.08
N SER A 522 201.83 -134.92 -46.11
CA SER A 522 202.88 -135.45 -45.23
C SER A 522 203.65 -136.56 -45.96
N GLY A 523 202.95 -137.54 -46.54
CA GLY A 523 203.57 -138.62 -47.30
C GLY A 523 204.40 -138.14 -48.50
N TYR A 524 203.94 -137.10 -49.21
CA TYR A 524 204.74 -136.50 -50.31
C TYR A 524 205.98 -135.75 -49.83
N ARG A 525 206.03 -135.32 -48.55
CA ARG A 525 207.22 -134.71 -47.92
C ARG A 525 208.26 -135.79 -47.60
N GLU A 526 207.82 -136.88 -47.00
CA GLU A 526 208.66 -138.04 -46.64
C GLU A 526 209.25 -138.71 -47.88
N LEU A 527 208.43 -138.94 -48.92
CA LEU A 527 208.90 -139.53 -50.20
C LEU A 527 209.96 -138.66 -50.89
N ARG A 528 209.87 -137.33 -50.74
CA ARG A 528 210.86 -136.37 -51.29
C ARG A 528 212.18 -136.36 -50.52
N GLN A 529 212.23 -136.94 -49.33
CA GLN A 529 213.43 -137.02 -48.49
C GLN A 529 214.20 -138.34 -48.71
N ALA A 530 213.58 -139.34 -49.36
CA ALA A 530 214.16 -140.64 -49.62
C ALA A 530 214.78 -140.83 -51.02
N TYR A 531 214.56 -139.89 -51.97
CA TYR A 531 214.91 -140.09 -53.39
C TYR A 531 216.01 -139.14 -53.89
N VAL A 532 217.15 -139.74 -54.29
CA VAL A 532 218.26 -139.16 -55.09
C VAL A 532 219.02 -137.98 -54.43
N GLY A 533 220.18 -138.20 -53.79
CA GLY A 533 220.92 -139.45 -53.57
C GLY A 533 222.06 -139.69 -54.56
N GLN A 534 221.76 -139.95 -55.85
CA GLN A 534 222.73 -140.56 -56.79
C GLN A 534 222.58 -140.12 -58.26
N ARG A 535 223.20 -138.99 -58.66
CA ARG A 535 224.24 -138.97 -59.75
C ARG A 535 224.85 -137.58 -60.04
N ARG A 536 226.12 -137.65 -60.48
CA ARG A 536 226.88 -136.67 -61.29
C ARG A 536 226.23 -136.46 -62.68
N HIS A 537 226.34 -135.33 -63.41
CA HIS A 537 226.85 -133.97 -63.19
C HIS A 537 226.35 -133.05 -64.33
N ALA A 538 225.89 -131.82 -64.02
CA ALA A 538 225.71 -130.62 -64.89
C ALA A 538 225.01 -129.56 -63.99
N VAL A 539 225.53 -128.40 -63.58
CA VAL A 539 226.42 -127.38 -64.20
C VAL A 539 225.85 -126.91 -65.54
N ILE A 540 225.48 -125.65 -65.80
CA ILE A 540 225.87 -124.32 -65.28
C ILE A 540 224.57 -123.54 -64.94
N ALA A 541 224.32 -122.88 -63.79
CA ALA A 541 225.10 -121.98 -62.91
C ALA A 541 225.13 -120.50 -63.37
N SER A 542 225.19 -119.56 -62.41
CA SER A 542 225.27 -118.09 -62.59
C SER A 542 224.06 -117.41 -63.26
N LEU A 543 223.79 -116.10 -63.07
CA LEU A 543 224.42 -115.10 -62.19
C LEU A 543 223.50 -114.87 -60.93
N SER A 544 223.57 -113.90 -60.02
CA SER A 544 223.85 -112.44 -59.99
C SER A 544 223.07 -111.60 -61.02
N ARG A 545 221.85 -111.17 -60.62
CA ARG A 545 220.75 -110.62 -61.46
C ARG A 545 219.87 -111.70 -62.07
#